data_AF-A0ABD5TD67-F1
#
_entry.id   AF-A0ABD5TD67-F1
#
_cell.length_a   1.000
_cell.length_b   1.000
_cell.length_c   1.000
_cell.angle_alpha   90.00
_cell.angle_beta   90.00
_cell.angle_gamma   90.00
#
_symmetry.space_group_name_H-M   'P 1'
#
loop_
_entity.id
_entity.type
_entity.pdbx_description
1 polymer ?
#
loop_
_entity_poly.entity_id
_entity_poly.type
_entity_poly.pdbx_seq_one_letter_code
_entity_poly.pdbx_strand_id
1 'polypeptide(L)'
;MSDHGDDDATVTADAESPVAEGDTFGVGIHVTSEEFRFVVHVPSEIDSGWSDPDEFQRLIEQVTWDTLDQRATLQAVARTTAEEETATLGTVTMRPDGEVVEHSLAPPDE
;
A
#
# COMPACT_ATOMS: atom_id res chain seq x y z
N MET A 1 53.15 -30.82 -3.97
CA MET A 1 51.84 -30.53 -3.38
C MET A 1 51.31 -29.32 -4.13
N SER A 2 50.43 -29.53 -5.11
CA SER A 2 49.73 -28.46 -5.79
C SER A 2 48.34 -28.45 -5.19
N ASP A 3 48.11 -27.48 -4.31
CA ASP A 3 46.80 -27.09 -3.81
C ASP A 3 46.46 -25.74 -4.46
N HIS A 4 45.16 -25.42 -4.48
CA HIS A 4 44.51 -24.20 -4.95
C HIS A 4 44.06 -24.25 -6.42
N GLY A 5 42.79 -24.27 -6.75
CA GLY A 5 41.56 -24.15 -5.96
C GLY A 5 40.45 -24.05 -6.99
N ASP A 6 39.59 -25.05 -6.99
CA ASP A 6 38.32 -25.08 -7.71
C ASP A 6 37.34 -24.26 -6.86
N ASP A 7 36.92 -23.10 -7.35
CA ASP A 7 35.73 -22.40 -6.84
C ASP A 7 35.12 -21.63 -8.03
N ASP A 8 34.52 -22.43 -8.91
CA ASP A 8 33.52 -22.01 -9.87
C ASP A 8 32.16 -21.89 -9.16
N ALA A 9 31.42 -20.84 -9.51
CA ALA A 9 30.00 -20.61 -9.21
C ALA A 9 29.68 -20.38 -7.71
N THR A 10 29.10 -19.27 -7.29
CA THR A 10 28.08 -18.45 -7.95
C THR A 10 28.10 -17.12 -7.20
N VAL A 11 28.40 -16.02 -7.88
CA VAL A 11 27.94 -14.73 -7.37
C VAL A 11 26.44 -14.77 -7.54
N THR A 12 25.73 -15.25 -6.53
CA THR A 12 24.29 -15.06 -6.40
C THR A 12 24.10 -13.56 -6.31
N ALA A 13 23.89 -12.94 -7.47
CA ALA A 13 23.24 -11.66 -7.57
C ALA A 13 21.82 -11.86 -7.01
N ASP A 14 21.66 -11.62 -5.71
CA ASP A 14 20.40 -11.21 -5.11
C ASP A 14 20.66 -10.74 -3.67
N ALA A 15 21.48 -9.70 -3.57
CA ALA A 15 21.26 -8.74 -2.50
C ALA A 15 20.87 -7.49 -3.24
N GLU A 16 19.62 -7.47 -3.71
CA GLU A 16 18.88 -6.22 -3.86
C GLU A 16 19.21 -5.43 -2.60
N SER A 17 20.06 -4.41 -2.74
CA SER A 17 20.17 -3.42 -1.70
C SER A 17 18.74 -2.97 -1.47
N PRO A 18 18.14 -3.05 -0.28
CA PRO A 18 16.78 -2.59 -0.11
C PRO A 18 16.82 -1.09 -0.39
N VAL A 19 16.48 -0.73 -1.63
CA VAL A 19 16.45 0.63 -2.14
C VAL A 19 15.21 1.29 -1.57
N ALA A 20 15.04 1.28 -0.24
CA ALA A 20 13.83 1.70 0.47
C ALA A 20 12.59 1.46 -0.40
N GLU A 21 12.20 0.20 -0.57
CA GLU A 21 11.21 -0.27 -1.56
C GLU A 21 9.80 0.35 -1.39
N GLY A 22 9.65 1.30 -0.48
CA GLY A 22 8.39 1.91 -0.10
C GLY A 22 7.67 1.02 0.91
N ASP A 23 6.91 1.66 1.79
CA ASP A 23 6.01 0.97 2.68
C ASP A 23 4.69 0.71 1.96
N THR A 24 4.14 -0.50 2.11
CA THR A 24 2.85 -0.87 1.53
C THR A 24 1.72 -0.58 2.51
N PHE A 25 0.84 0.35 2.15
CA PHE A 25 -0.32 0.75 2.93
C PHE A 25 -1.59 0.09 2.41
N GLY A 26 -2.37 -0.51 3.30
CA GLY A 26 -3.71 -0.97 2.97
C GLY A 26 -4.67 0.21 2.88
N VAL A 27 -5.49 0.27 1.83
CA VAL A 27 -6.49 1.32 1.65
C VAL A 27 -7.88 0.70 1.73
N GLY A 28 -8.77 1.35 2.47
CA GLY A 28 -10.14 0.88 2.63
C GLY A 28 -11.14 1.98 2.93
N ILE A 29 -12.41 1.61 2.88
CA ILE A 29 -13.53 2.45 3.28
C ILE A 29 -14.24 1.78 4.43
N HIS A 30 -14.19 2.41 5.59
CA HIS A 30 -14.97 2.00 6.74
C HIS A 30 -16.38 2.55 6.62
N VAL A 31 -17.37 1.66 6.62
CA VAL A 31 -18.79 2.02 6.57
C VAL A 31 -19.25 2.28 7.99
N THR A 32 -19.64 3.51 8.29
CA THR A 32 -20.31 3.83 9.55
C THR A 32 -21.81 3.95 9.32
N SER A 33 -22.59 3.96 10.39
CA SER A 33 -24.04 4.15 10.33
C SER A 33 -24.47 5.52 9.78
N GLU A 34 -23.54 6.49 9.72
CA GLU A 34 -23.81 7.86 9.29
C GLU A 34 -23.15 8.18 7.94
N GLU A 35 -21.97 7.64 7.67
CA GLU A 35 -21.13 8.01 6.51
C GLU A 35 -20.04 6.97 6.16
N PHE A 36 -19.41 7.16 4.99
CA PHE A 36 -18.25 6.38 4.56
C PHE A 36 -16.94 7.09 4.94
N ARG A 37 -16.08 6.41 5.69
CA ARG A 37 -14.80 6.95 6.15
C ARG A 37 -13.64 6.29 5.40
N PHE A 38 -12.80 7.11 4.77
CA PHE A 38 -11.54 6.63 4.21
C PHE A 38 -10.60 6.23 5.34
N VAL A 39 -10.09 4.99 5.28
CA VAL A 39 -9.16 4.45 6.27
C VAL A 39 -7.92 3.91 5.58
N VAL A 40 -6.77 4.20 6.18
CA VAL A 40 -5.49 3.65 5.75
C VAL A 40 -5.01 2.71 6.85
N HIS A 41 -4.83 1.44 6.48
CA HIS A 41 -4.22 0.43 7.32
C HIS A 41 -2.70 0.49 7.16
N VAL A 42 -2.04 0.95 8.21
CA VAL A 42 -0.58 1.00 8.29
C VAL A 42 -0.06 -0.36 8.78
N PRO A 43 0.88 -1.01 8.07
CA PRO A 43 1.52 -2.22 8.57
C PRO A 43 2.33 -1.91 9.83
N SER A 44 2.36 -2.86 10.77
CA SER A 44 3.08 -2.73 12.04
C SER A 44 4.60 -2.55 11.89
N GLU A 45 5.13 -2.88 10.71
CA GLU A 45 6.55 -2.85 10.36
C GLU A 45 6.90 -1.63 9.47
N ILE A 46 6.19 -0.52 9.63
CA ILE A 46 6.50 0.71 8.89
C ILE A 46 7.83 1.30 9.35
N ASP A 47 8.67 1.71 8.41
CA ASP A 47 9.85 2.49 8.73
C ASP A 47 9.42 3.86 9.27
N SER A 48 9.97 4.30 10.40
CA SER A 48 9.54 5.54 11.09
C SER A 48 9.89 6.84 10.33
N GLY A 49 10.22 6.75 9.04
CA GLY A 49 10.54 7.87 8.16
C GLY A 49 9.34 8.76 7.81
N TRP A 50 8.12 8.28 8.06
CA TRP A 50 6.88 9.03 7.87
C TRP A 50 6.72 10.10 8.96
N SER A 51 7.26 11.28 8.71
CA SER A 51 7.28 12.38 9.69
C SER A 51 5.92 13.07 9.85
N ASP A 52 5.05 13.03 8.83
CA ASP A 52 3.80 13.78 8.80
C ASP A 52 2.60 12.88 8.49
N PRO A 53 1.84 12.47 9.54
CA PRO A 53 0.72 11.56 9.37
C PRO A 53 -0.41 12.12 8.50
N ASP A 54 -0.71 13.41 8.67
CA ASP A 54 -1.73 14.10 7.89
C ASP A 54 -1.35 14.26 6.40
N GLU A 55 -0.05 14.43 6.11
CA GLU A 55 0.42 14.60 4.74
C GLU A 55 0.33 13.28 3.97
N PHE A 56 0.81 12.17 4.54
CA PHE A 56 0.68 10.87 3.90
C PHE A 56 -0.79 10.51 3.68
N GLN A 57 -1.66 10.78 4.65
CA GLN A 57 -3.07 10.41 4.53
C GLN A 57 -3.71 11.12 3.35
N ARG A 58 -3.40 12.41 3.16
CA ARG A 58 -3.85 13.19 2.00
C ARG A 58 -3.28 12.66 0.68
N LEU A 59 -2.00 12.29 0.65
CA LEU A 59 -1.36 11.74 -0.55
C LEU A 59 -2.00 10.42 -0.97
N ILE A 60 -2.17 9.48 -0.03
CA ILE A 60 -2.81 8.18 -0.31
C ILE A 60 -4.26 8.37 -0.75
N GLU A 61 -5.01 9.25 -0.08
CA GLU A 61 -6.38 9.58 -0.48
C GLU A 61 -6.42 10.14 -1.90
N GLN A 62 -5.54 11.09 -2.22
CA GLN A 62 -5.46 11.69 -3.55
C GLN A 62 -5.11 10.64 -4.62
N VAL A 63 -4.10 9.82 -4.40
CA VAL A 63 -3.67 8.76 -5.33
C VAL A 63 -4.78 7.74 -5.53
N THR A 64 -5.52 7.42 -4.47
CA THR A 64 -6.65 6.48 -4.54
C THR A 64 -7.76 7.03 -5.41
N TRP A 65 -8.12 8.31 -5.27
CA TRP A 65 -9.17 8.93 -6.08
C TRP A 65 -8.72 9.38 -7.47
N ASP A 66 -7.41 9.52 -7.70
CA ASP A 66 -6.85 9.67 -9.04
C ASP A 66 -6.95 8.35 -9.82
N THR A 67 -6.77 7.21 -9.13
CA THR A 67 -6.82 5.87 -9.71
C THR A 67 -8.26 5.33 -9.82
N LEU A 68 -9.09 5.53 -8.79
CA LEU A 68 -10.45 5.02 -8.68
C LEU A 68 -11.47 6.16 -8.68
N ASP A 69 -12.59 5.98 -9.38
CA ASP A 69 -13.69 6.94 -9.29
C ASP A 69 -14.35 6.89 -7.91
N GLN A 70 -14.18 7.97 -7.13
CA GLN A 70 -14.69 8.06 -5.76
C GLN A 70 -16.19 7.73 -5.66
N ARG A 71 -17.02 8.23 -6.59
CA ARG A 71 -18.47 8.01 -6.53
C ARG A 71 -18.84 6.57 -6.87
N ALA A 72 -18.16 5.97 -7.85
CA ALA A 72 -18.39 4.57 -8.21
C ALA A 72 -17.96 3.64 -7.08
N THR A 73 -16.77 3.88 -6.51
CA THR A 73 -16.22 3.09 -5.40
C THR A 73 -17.11 3.16 -4.16
N LEU A 74 -17.53 4.36 -3.73
CA LEU A 74 -18.45 4.48 -2.59
C LEU A 74 -19.80 3.78 -2.82
N GLN A 75 -20.32 3.81 -4.05
CA GLN A 75 -21.54 3.07 -4.39
C GLN A 75 -21.35 1.55 -4.43
N ALA A 76 -20.15 1.06 -4.76
CA ALA A 76 -19.82 -0.35 -4.68
C ALA A 76 -19.72 -0.77 -3.21
N VAL A 77 -18.97 -0.02 -2.39
CA VAL A 77 -18.87 -0.22 -0.94
C VAL A 77 -20.25 -0.26 -0.27
N ALA A 78 -21.13 0.69 -0.60
CA ALA A 78 -22.49 0.75 -0.07
C ALA A 78 -23.35 -0.48 -0.39
N ARG A 79 -23.00 -1.23 -1.44
CA ARG A 79 -23.72 -2.42 -1.89
C ARG A 79 -23.12 -3.71 -1.36
N THR A 80 -21.81 -3.76 -1.18
CA THR A 80 -21.07 -4.99 -0.86
C THR A 80 -20.69 -5.10 0.60
N THR A 81 -20.59 -3.97 1.32
CA THR A 81 -20.06 -3.90 2.69
C THR A 81 -21.16 -3.49 3.67
N ALA A 82 -21.29 -4.21 4.79
CA ALA A 82 -22.27 -3.86 5.80
C ALA A 82 -21.81 -2.68 6.67
N GLU A 83 -22.75 -2.12 7.43
CA GLU A 83 -22.45 -1.11 8.44
C GLU A 83 -21.47 -1.67 9.49
N GLU A 84 -20.55 -0.83 9.96
CA GLU A 84 -19.46 -1.19 10.88
C GLU A 84 -18.37 -2.11 10.29
N GLU A 85 -18.42 -2.42 8.99
CA GLU A 85 -17.36 -3.15 8.28
C GLU A 85 -16.45 -2.23 7.46
N THR A 86 -15.27 -2.76 7.10
CA THR A 86 -14.30 -2.05 6.26
C THR A 86 -14.15 -2.75 4.93
N ALA A 87 -14.52 -2.06 3.85
CA ALA A 87 -14.28 -2.49 2.50
C ALA A 87 -12.81 -2.27 2.15
N THR A 88 -12.11 -3.30 1.72
CA THR A 88 -10.72 -3.17 1.28
C THR A 88 -10.70 -2.77 -0.21
N LEU A 89 -10.03 -1.67 -0.52
CA LEU A 89 -9.83 -1.19 -1.90
C LEU A 89 -8.50 -1.65 -2.49
N GLY A 90 -7.59 -2.14 -1.65
CA GLY A 90 -6.31 -2.70 -2.06
C GLY A 90 -5.14 -2.08 -1.30
N THR A 91 -4.02 -1.87 -1.98
CA THR A 91 -2.77 -1.39 -1.38
C THR A 91 -2.09 -0.31 -2.21
N VAL A 92 -1.35 0.58 -1.54
CA VAL A 92 -0.49 1.60 -2.16
C VAL A 92 0.89 1.50 -1.53
N THR A 93 1.91 1.32 -2.35
CA THR A 93 3.31 1.32 -1.95
C THR A 93 3.91 2.69 -2.20
N MET A 94 4.30 3.35 -1.11
CA MET A 94 4.78 4.73 -1.15
C MET A 94 6.07 4.86 -0.35
N ARG A 95 6.94 5.77 -0.78
CA ARG A 95 8.16 6.15 -0.06
C ARG A 95 7.89 7.27 0.94
N PRO A 96 8.70 7.40 2.01
CA PRO A 96 8.55 8.44 3.00
C PRO A 96 8.75 9.87 2.45
N ASP A 97 9.30 10.03 1.24
CA ASP A 97 9.36 11.31 0.52
C ASP A 97 8.06 11.68 -0.22
N GLY A 98 7.05 10.79 -0.21
CA GLY A 98 5.75 10.98 -0.85
C GLY A 98 5.66 10.41 -2.27
N GLU A 99 6.74 9.86 -2.82
CA GLU A 99 6.72 9.18 -4.13
C GLU A 99 5.99 7.84 -4.06
N VAL A 100 4.98 7.66 -4.92
CA VAL A 100 4.28 6.38 -5.11
C VAL A 100 5.10 5.49 -6.02
N VAL A 101 5.48 4.32 -5.53
CA VAL A 101 6.27 3.33 -6.27
C VAL A 101 5.37 2.32 -6.94
N GLU A 102 4.32 1.87 -6.24
CA GLU A 102 3.37 0.89 -6.74
C GLU A 102 1.98 1.16 -6.16
N HIS A 103 0.93 0.77 -6.88
CA HIS A 103 -0.42 0.73 -6.33
C HIS A 103 -1.19 -0.47 -6.92
N SER A 104 -1.90 -1.18 -6.06
CA SER A 104 -2.84 -2.23 -6.44
C SER A 104 -4.19 -1.83 -5.89
N LEU A 105 -4.91 -1.01 -6.65
CA LEU A 105 -6.20 -0.45 -6.26
C LEU A 105 -7.29 -0.97 -7.19
N ALA A 106 -8.34 -1.51 -6.60
CA ALA A 106 -9.52 -1.99 -7.31
C ALA A 106 -10.79 -1.57 -6.56
N PRO A 107 -11.91 -1.32 -7.26
CA PRO A 107 -13.19 -1.23 -6.58
C PRO A 107 -13.49 -2.57 -5.88
N PRO A 108 -14.24 -2.56 -4.77
CA PRO A 108 -14.63 -3.80 -4.12
C PRO A 108 -15.55 -4.58 -5.07
N ASP A 109 -15.15 -5.81 -5.41
CA ASP A 109 -15.92 -6.73 -6.26
C ASP A 109 -17.31 -6.98 -5.65
N GLU A 110 -18.33 -7.07 -6.51
CA GLU A 110 -19.74 -7.28 -6.14
C GLU A 110 -20.14 -8.74 -5.86
#